data_AF-A0A919SJH2-F1
#
_entry.id   AF-A0A919SJH2-F1
#
_cell.length_a   1.000
_cell.length_b   1.000
_cell.length_c   1.000
_cell.angle_alpha   90.00
_cell.angle_beta   90.00
_cell.angle_gamma   90.00
#
_symmetry.space_group_name_H-M   'P 1'
#
loop_
_entity.id
_entity.type
_entity.pdbx_description
1 polymer ?
#
loop_
_entity_poly.entity_id
_entity_poly.type
_entity_poly.pdbx_seq_one_letter_code
_entity_poly.pdbx_strand_id
1 'polypeptide(L)' 'MLPVLEYQGWQVETVEIDLGAGLRAWIEIRYGDQRRHVATLAERDAVLREHGVDPGVLTVLDTIEDGCE' A
#
# COMPACT_ATOMS: atom_id res chain seq x y z
N MET A 1 13.64 4.54 -0.22
CA MET A 1 12.31 4.98 0.27
C MET A 1 11.37 4.84 -0.91
N LEU A 2 10.31 4.06 -0.77
CA LEU A 2 9.28 3.89 -1.81
C LEU A 2 8.37 5.13 -1.82
N PRO A 3 7.77 5.51 -2.97
CA PRO A 3 6.87 6.65 -3.02
C PRO A 3 5.60 6.38 -2.19
N VAL A 4 5.13 7.40 -1.48
CA VAL A 4 3.79 7.39 -0.87
C VAL A 4 2.77 7.56 -1.99
N LEU A 5 1.82 6.63 -2.09
CA LEU A 5 0.73 6.70 -3.05
C LEU A 5 -0.47 7.36 -2.37
N GLU A 6 -1.00 8.44 -2.94
CA GLU A 6 -2.12 9.18 -2.38
C GLU A 6 -3.30 9.24 -3.34
N TYR A 7 -4.51 8.98 -2.84
CA TYR A 7 -5.75 9.09 -3.62
C TYR A 7 -6.94 9.44 -2.74
N GLN A 8 -7.60 10.58 -2.99
CA GLN A 8 -8.80 11.01 -2.26
C GLN A 8 -8.69 10.91 -0.72
N GLY A 9 -7.52 11.29 -0.17
CA GLY A 9 -7.25 11.22 1.27
C GLY A 9 -6.80 9.86 1.79
N TRP A 10 -6.75 8.82 0.94
CA TRP A 10 -6.05 7.58 1.22
C TRP A 10 -4.57 7.73 0.93
N GLN A 11 -3.72 7.18 1.80
CA GLN A 11 -2.28 7.10 1.58
C GLN A 11 -1.83 5.66 1.77
N VAL A 12 -0.96 5.18 0.88
CA VAL A 12 -0.36 3.85 0.96
C VAL A 12 1.14 3.99 0.87
N GLU A 13 1.85 3.42 1.84
CA GLU A 13 3.30 3.45 1.93
C GLU A 13 3.83 2.09 2.39
N THR A 14 5.00 1.69 1.90
CA THR A 14 5.71 0.54 2.46
C THR A 14 6.66 1.02 3.55
N VAL A 15 6.43 0.56 4.78
CA VAL A 15 7.18 0.93 5.98
C VAL A 15 7.89 -0.28 6.57
N GLU A 16 9.08 -0.09 7.12
CA GLU A 16 9.79 -1.14 7.87
C GLU A 16 9.51 -0.98 9.36
N ILE A 17 8.70 -1.88 9.92
CA ILE A 17 8.28 -1.83 11.32
C ILE A 17 8.27 -3.21 11.96
N ASP A 18 8.55 -3.26 13.26
CA ASP A 18 8.37 -4.46 14.09
C ASP A 18 6.99 -4.42 14.75
N LEU A 19 6.15 -5.40 14.42
CA LEU A 19 4.82 -5.60 15.03
C LEU A 19 4.80 -6.87 15.89
N GLY A 20 5.92 -7.21 16.55
CA GLY A 20 6.04 -8.39 17.41
C GLY A 20 6.43 -9.69 16.69
N ALA A 21 6.84 -9.61 15.42
CA ALA A 21 7.28 -10.75 14.60
C ALA A 21 8.67 -10.56 13.96
N GLY A 22 9.44 -9.57 14.41
CA GLY A 22 10.67 -9.13 13.78
C GLY A 22 10.45 -7.92 12.86
N LEU A 23 11.50 -7.12 12.69
CA LEU A 23 11.53 -6.00 11.77
C LEU A 23 11.36 -6.53 10.34
N ARG A 24 10.28 -6.11 9.68
CA ARG A 24 10.03 -6.44 8.27
C ARG A 24 9.28 -5.32 7.57
N ALA A 25 9.23 -5.38 6.25
CA ALA A 25 8.42 -4.49 5.45
C ALA A 25 6.92 -4.80 5.62
N TRP A 26 6.13 -3.76 5.80
CA TRP A 26 4.67 -3.76 5.87
C TRP A 26 4.11 -2.69 4.95
N ILE A 27 2.91 -2.90 4.46
CA ILE A 27 2.17 -1.88 3.72
C ILE A 27 1.29 -1.16 4.74
N GLU A 28 1.60 0.10 4.99
CA GLU A 28 0.76 1.02 5.75
C GLU A 28 -0.29 1.64 4.84
N ILE A 29 -1.54 1.59 5.28
CA ILE A 29 -2.71 2.19 4.64
C ILE A 29 -3.26 3.22 5.62
N ARG A 30 -3.31 4.50 5.21
CA ARG A 30 -3.83 5.60 6.02
C ARG A 30 -5.06 6.23 5.36
N TYR A 31 -6.03 6.60 6.19
CA TYR A 31 -7.17 7.42 5.79
C TYR A 31 -7.60 8.31 6.97
N GLY A 32 -7.32 9.62 6.88
CA GLY A 32 -7.49 10.53 8.01
C GLY A 32 -6.67 10.09 9.23
N ASP A 33 -7.33 9.80 10.36
CA ASP A 33 -6.70 9.32 11.60
C ASP A 33 -6.54 7.77 11.63
N GLN A 34 -7.19 7.07 10.69
CA GLN A 34 -7.12 5.62 10.64
C GLN A 34 -5.85 5.16 9.95
N ARG A 35 -5.16 4.19 10.55
CA ARG A 35 -4.00 3.51 9.98
C ARG A 35 -4.13 2.01 10.12
N ARG A 36 -3.73 1.27 9.09
CA ARG A 36 -3.74 -0.20 9.06
C ARG A 36 -2.47 -0.71 8.41
N HIS A 37 -1.88 -1.74 9.00
CA HIS A 37 -0.69 -2.40 8.47
C HIS A 37 -1.06 -3.78 7.95
N VAL A 38 -0.66 -4.08 6.72
CA VAL A 38 -0.90 -5.37 6.08
C VAL A 38 0.41 -5.90 5.50
N ALA A 39 0.56 -7.22 5.45
CA ALA A 39 1.83 -7.83 5.03
C ALA A 39 1.94 -7.96 3.51
N THR A 40 0.80 -8.05 2.81
CA THR A 40 0.75 -8.34 1.37
C THR A 40 -0.07 -7.33 0.58
N LEU A 41 0.24 -7.21 -0.72
CA LEU A 41 -0.55 -6.38 -1.65
C LEU A 41 -2.00 -6.87 -1.73
N ALA A 42 -2.23 -8.19 -1.69
CA ALA A 42 -3.58 -8.76 -1.70
C ALA A 42 -4.43 -8.31 -0.49
N GLU A 43 -3.83 -8.25 0.70
CA GLU A 43 -4.51 -7.73 1.88
C GLU A 43 -4.78 -6.22 1.77
N ARG A 44 -3.83 -5.44 1.23
CA ARG A 44 -4.04 -4.02 0.94
C ARG A 44 -5.22 -3.81 0.01
N ASP A 45 -5.23 -4.58 -1.07
CA ASP A 45 -6.26 -4.63 -2.09
C ASP A 45 -7.64 -4.97 -1.52
N ALA A 46 -7.70 -5.88 -0.55
CA ALA A 46 -8.93 -6.21 0.16
C ALA A 46 -9.41 -5.00 0.97
N VAL A 47 -8.53 -4.40 1.78
CA VAL A 47 -8.87 -3.23 2.60
C VAL A 47 -9.37 -2.07 1.75
N LEU A 48 -8.68 -1.74 0.66
CA LEU A 48 -9.10 -0.65 -0.24
C LEU A 48 -10.49 -0.93 -0.84
N ARG A 49 -10.74 -2.16 -1.32
CA ARG A 49 -12.05 -2.55 -1.86
C ARG A 49 -13.16 -2.55 -0.82
N GLU A 50 -12.89 -2.94 0.43
CA GLU A 50 -13.86 -2.84 1.54
C GLU A 50 -14.35 -1.41 1.75
N HIS A 51 -13.50 -0.43 1.47
CA HIS A 51 -13.81 1.00 1.57
C HIS A 51 -14.24 1.64 0.23
N GLY A 52 -14.49 0.83 -0.80
CA GLY A 52 -14.94 1.31 -2.12
C GLY A 52 -13.84 2.00 -2.94
N VAL A 53 -12.58 1.85 -2.56
CA VAL A 53 -11.43 2.36 -3.30
C VAL A 53 -10.96 1.29 -4.28
N ASP A 54 -10.87 1.66 -5.56
CA ASP A 54 -10.24 0.80 -6.55
C ASP A 54 -8.73 0.77 -6.33
N PRO A 55 -8.11 -0.39 -6.05
CA PRO A 55 -6.68 -0.45 -5.75
C PRO A 55 -5.79 -0.15 -6.97
N GLY A 56 -6.32 -0.20 -8.19
CA GLY A 56 -5.62 0.19 -9.41
C GLY A 56 -5.22 1.66 -9.40
N VAL A 57 -5.98 2.54 -8.73
CA VAL A 57 -5.65 3.98 -8.62
C VAL A 57 -4.46 4.24 -7.69
N LEU A 58 -4.17 3.30 -6.78
CA LEU A 58 -3.06 3.32 -5.82
C LEU A 58 -2.02 2.25 -6.19
N THR A 59 -1.91 1.94 -7.48
CA THR A 59 -0.87 1.07 -8.02
C THR A 59 0.08 1.94 -8.84
N VAL A 60 1.08 2.52 -8.18
CA VAL A 60 2.31 3.00 -8.84
C VAL A 60 3.48 2.30 -8.17
N LEU A 61 3.55 1.00 -8.40
CA LEU A 61 4.77 0.22 -8.24
C LEU A 61 4.75 -0.73 -9.43
N ASP A 62 5.58 -0.41 -10.44
CA ASP A 62 5.81 -1.16 -11.68
C ASP A 62 4.84 -0.88 -12.86
N THR A 63 4.93 0.26 -13.54
CA THR A 63 5.76 0.31 -14.75
C THR A 63 7.24 0.48 -14.39
N ILE A 64 7.92 -0.63 -14.05
CA ILE A 64 9.20 -0.85 -14.71
C ILE A 64 8.77 -1.13 -16.14
N GLU A 65 9.38 -0.42 -17.06
CA GLU A 65 9.28 -0.70 -18.47
C GLU A 65 9.54 -2.20 -18.66
N ASP A 66 8.49 -3.00 -18.86
CA ASP A 66 8.61 -4.16 -19.73
C ASP A 66 8.92 -3.52 -21.08
N GLY A 67 10.22 -3.36 -21.32
CA GLY A 67 10.75 -3.09 -22.63
C GLY A 67 10.13 -4.13 -23.53
N CYS A 68 9.15 -3.69 -24.31
CA CYS A 68 8.67 -4.42 -25.45
C CYS A 68 9.91 -4.70 -26.32
N GLU A 69 10.39 -5.94 -26.32
CA GLU A 69 11.29 -6.48 -27.34
C GLU A 69 10.64 -7.67 -28.06
#